data_AF-A0A101HM23-F1
#
_entry.id   AF-A0A101HM23-F1
#
_cell.length_a   1.000
_cell.length_b   1.000
_cell.length_c   1.000
_cell.angle_alpha   90.00
_cell.angle_beta   90.00
_cell.angle_gamma   90.00
#
_symmetry.space_group_name_H-M   'P 1'
#
loop_
_entity.id
_entity.type
_entity.pdbx_description
1 polymer ?
#
loop_
_entity_poly.entity_id
_entity_poly.type
_entity_poly.pdbx_seq_one_letter_code
_entity_poly.pdbx_strand_id
1 'polypeptide(L)'
;DGTIARYEYSRDGGDWIDFGLGTGYTWSDYPEGIHSFKVRARDDRGAYSDEAVWSFTYSIPPQEMGAFKVVNSWGVGGWENVPDGFLYITYEAMKENQVRCFTIDPRDDYEPRAIAVFEISHGIRDDCEITVGVGNPSSPKREKRFDDYSYRGGQYPFPDNKMVLDITELLPFDDDTLFLKVFDSFRNCTTGTIEFFSVEVFDSYQSGTPVAIYTSTETPKNTVNNSFVNVQIYNVVAAQGSSYYLSSIREGLSTEMLELLKADLGVLEEGGNYNEIIDGHGTGLRPPSEDDWDEIARTWHLMDDFSAQGSLPSTVDHSVSNYFPPVGDQGSEGSCVAFSNGYYTSTFYEARDRGWDLSGASWTNGGEPTPSYQNRIFSPDFIYHQINDGKDGGSSYLDAQKLLSKVGVSSWEKMPYDTSDHTSWPSESAWREAPRYRNGMNVISYLTVRTDQDILTIKSYLAAGYLVSVSIDANQYKNLTEKDVWNTSTYIYPDTNHANTIVGYDDNFNGSL
;
A
#
# COMPACT_ATOMS: atom_id res chain seq x y z
N ASP A 1 14.38 -22.56 70.82
CA ASP A 1 13.44 -21.86 69.94
C ASP A 1 12.95 -20.61 70.66
N GLY A 2 13.39 -19.44 70.17
CA GLY A 2 12.86 -18.15 70.62
C GLY A 2 11.53 -17.83 69.95
N THR A 3 10.81 -16.84 70.46
CA THR A 3 9.61 -16.31 69.80
C THR A 3 9.99 -15.12 68.92
N ILE A 4 9.31 -14.93 67.78
CA ILE A 4 9.61 -13.80 66.88
C ILE A 4 9.34 -12.49 67.65
N ALA A 5 10.39 -11.70 67.85
CA ALA A 5 10.31 -10.40 68.51
C ALA A 5 10.02 -9.28 67.50
N ARG A 6 10.53 -9.40 66.26
CA ARG A 6 10.28 -8.46 65.16
C ARG A 6 10.67 -9.01 63.79
N TYR A 7 10.21 -8.34 62.75
CA TYR A 7 10.69 -8.42 61.38
C TYR A 7 11.53 -7.19 61.06
N GLU A 8 12.53 -7.39 60.20
CA GLU A 8 13.34 -6.32 59.63
C GLU A 8 13.29 -6.48 58.11
N TYR A 9 13.32 -5.36 57.37
CA TYR A 9 13.44 -5.37 55.91
C TYR A 9 14.62 -4.51 55.44
N SER A 10 15.14 -4.81 54.26
CA SER A 10 16.18 -4.06 53.56
C SER A 10 15.80 -3.89 52.09
N ARG A 11 16.08 -2.71 51.54
CA ARG A 11 15.84 -2.36 50.13
C ARG A 11 17.18 -2.12 49.45
N ASP A 12 17.39 -2.73 48.30
CA ASP A 12 18.57 -2.50 47.43
C ASP A 12 19.92 -2.59 48.15
N GLY A 13 20.01 -3.52 49.12
CA GLY A 13 21.23 -3.71 49.92
C GLY A 13 21.50 -2.61 50.97
N GLY A 14 20.54 -1.73 51.23
CA GLY A 14 20.60 -0.71 52.28
C GLY A 14 20.42 -1.27 53.69
N ASP A 15 20.39 -0.37 54.68
CA ASP A 15 20.27 -0.72 56.10
C ASP A 15 19.00 -1.53 56.42
N TRP A 16 19.11 -2.40 57.41
CA TRP A 16 17.97 -3.15 57.95
C TRP A 16 17.09 -2.24 58.83
N ILE A 17 15.82 -2.14 58.47
CA ILE A 17 14.83 -1.32 59.15
C ILE A 17 13.92 -2.21 59.99
N ASP A 18 13.80 -1.91 61.29
CA ASP A 18 12.87 -2.57 62.21
C ASP A 18 11.41 -2.28 61.81
N PHE A 19 10.63 -3.34 61.60
CA PHE A 19 9.23 -3.29 61.21
C PHE A 19 8.29 -3.92 62.24
N GLY A 20 8.79 -4.15 63.47
CA GLY A 20 8.02 -4.75 64.55
C GLY A 20 7.41 -6.08 64.14
N LEU A 21 6.15 -6.33 64.50
CA LEU A 21 5.44 -7.56 64.13
C LEU A 21 4.53 -7.39 62.91
N GLY A 22 4.74 -6.34 62.11
CA GLY A 22 3.97 -6.10 60.89
C GLY A 22 4.25 -7.17 59.82
N THR A 23 3.23 -7.59 59.09
CA THR A 23 3.31 -8.65 58.07
C THR A 23 3.05 -8.17 56.64
N GLY A 24 2.88 -6.85 56.43
CA GLY A 24 2.68 -6.26 55.11
C GLY A 24 3.38 -4.91 54.98
N TYR A 25 4.05 -4.70 53.85
CA TYR A 25 4.77 -3.47 53.53
C TYR A 25 4.49 -3.06 52.09
N THR A 26 4.17 -1.78 51.86
CA THR A 26 4.01 -1.20 50.53
C THR A 26 5.24 -0.36 50.22
N TRP A 27 5.98 -0.75 49.18
CA TRP A 27 7.06 0.05 48.65
C TRP A 27 6.54 0.87 47.47
N SER A 28 6.65 2.20 47.56
CA SER A 28 6.37 3.14 46.47
C SER A 28 7.62 3.96 46.13
N ASP A 29 7.62 4.65 44.99
CA ASP A 29 8.63 5.63 44.58
C ASP A 29 10.07 5.08 44.39
N TYR A 30 10.20 3.85 43.90
CA TYR A 30 11.49 3.30 43.44
C TYR A 30 11.79 3.72 41.98
N PRO A 31 13.05 4.10 41.64
CA PRO A 31 13.43 4.54 40.28
C PRO A 31 13.48 3.37 39.29
N GLU A 32 13.63 3.63 37.99
CA GLU A 32 13.88 2.53 37.04
C GLU A 32 15.18 1.77 37.35
N GLY A 33 15.14 0.45 37.20
CA GLY A 33 16.29 -0.43 37.37
C GLY A 33 15.96 -1.74 38.07
N ILE A 34 17.01 -2.43 38.47
CA ILE A 34 16.92 -3.70 39.21
C ILE A 34 16.82 -3.38 40.70
N HIS A 35 15.81 -3.95 41.34
CA HIS A 35 15.55 -3.80 42.77
C HIS A 35 15.58 -5.13 43.51
N SER A 36 15.90 -5.06 44.80
CA SER A 36 15.80 -6.17 45.73
C SER A 36 15.15 -5.75 47.05
N PHE A 37 14.19 -6.55 47.50
CA PHE A 37 13.54 -6.41 48.80
C PHE A 37 13.83 -7.66 49.64
N LYS A 38 14.45 -7.45 50.81
CA LYS A 38 14.83 -8.52 51.72
C LYS A 38 14.07 -8.41 53.02
N VAL A 39 13.67 -9.54 53.60
CA VAL A 39 13.02 -9.61 54.92
C VAL A 39 13.67 -10.69 55.77
N ARG A 40 13.84 -10.42 57.06
CA ARG A 40 14.25 -11.42 58.07
C ARG A 40 13.51 -11.22 59.39
N ALA A 41 13.34 -12.28 60.16
CA ALA A 41 12.83 -12.21 61.53
C ALA A 41 13.98 -12.17 62.55
N ARG A 42 13.78 -11.52 63.68
CA ARG A 42 14.64 -11.58 64.87
C ARG A 42 13.84 -12.13 66.05
N ASP A 43 14.38 -13.12 66.75
CA ASP A 43 13.74 -13.68 67.94
C ASP A 43 14.05 -12.91 69.23
N ASP A 44 13.33 -13.25 70.31
CA ASP A 44 13.48 -12.69 71.66
C ASP A 44 14.82 -13.01 72.34
N ARG A 45 15.67 -13.84 71.71
CA ARG A 45 17.03 -14.19 72.14
C ARG A 45 18.09 -13.57 71.24
N GLY A 46 17.69 -12.79 70.24
CA GLY A 46 18.55 -12.01 69.35
C GLY A 46 19.04 -12.76 68.11
N ALA A 47 18.58 -13.97 67.83
CA ALA A 47 18.92 -14.74 66.63
C ALA A 47 18.08 -14.28 65.43
N TYR A 48 18.64 -14.37 64.22
CA TYR A 48 17.97 -14.03 62.97
C TYR A 48 17.55 -15.28 62.19
N SER A 49 16.45 -15.19 61.44
CA SER A 49 16.07 -16.18 60.43
C SER A 49 16.94 -16.06 59.17
N ASP A 50 16.80 -17.02 58.27
CA ASP A 50 17.22 -16.86 56.87
C ASP A 50 16.50 -15.67 56.22
N GLU A 51 17.16 -15.08 55.21
CA GLU A 51 16.62 -13.94 54.45
C GLU A 51 15.67 -14.45 53.36
N ALA A 52 14.45 -13.91 53.35
CA ALA A 52 13.57 -13.99 52.19
C ALA A 52 13.95 -12.84 51.24
N VAL A 53 14.25 -13.15 49.98
CA VAL A 53 14.67 -12.17 48.97
C VAL A 53 13.67 -12.16 47.82
N TRP A 54 13.19 -10.97 47.46
CA TRP A 54 12.42 -10.72 46.26
C TRP A 54 13.19 -9.74 45.37
N SER A 55 13.54 -10.16 44.16
CA SER A 55 14.20 -9.31 43.17
C SER A 55 13.27 -9.05 42.00
N PHE A 56 13.20 -7.81 41.53
CA PHE A 56 12.37 -7.40 40.40
C PHE A 56 13.08 -6.32 39.59
N THR A 57 12.67 -6.13 38.34
CA THR A 57 13.10 -5.00 37.51
C THR A 57 11.90 -4.07 37.34
N TYR A 58 12.09 -2.78 37.61
CA TYR A 58 11.11 -1.75 37.30
C TYR A 58 11.60 -0.95 36.11
N SER A 59 10.79 -0.86 35.07
CA SER A 59 10.98 0.03 33.95
C SER A 59 9.72 0.87 33.81
N ILE A 60 9.88 2.15 33.53
CA ILE A 60 8.75 2.96 33.06
C ILE A 60 8.59 2.53 31.59
N PRO A 61 7.41 2.03 31.17
CA PRO A 61 7.18 1.79 29.76
C PRO A 61 7.51 3.08 29.00
N PRO A 62 8.01 3.02 27.76
CA PRO A 62 8.00 4.19 26.90
C PRO A 62 6.63 4.84 27.07
N GLN A 63 6.59 6.13 27.41
CA GLN A 63 5.31 6.81 27.43
C GLN A 63 4.78 6.67 26.00
N GLU A 64 3.74 5.87 25.81
CA GLU A 64 3.12 5.55 24.51
C GLU A 64 2.37 6.77 23.99
N MET A 65 3.07 7.90 23.93
CA MET A 65 2.58 9.19 23.55
C MET A 65 2.77 9.34 22.06
N GLY A 66 1.65 9.51 21.40
CA GLY A 66 1.58 9.69 19.97
C GLY A 66 1.32 8.39 19.22
N ALA A 67 0.45 8.49 18.22
CA ALA A 67 0.08 7.37 17.37
C ALA A 67 -0.25 7.83 15.95
N PHE A 68 -0.07 6.93 15.00
CA PHE A 68 -0.64 7.04 13.66
C PHE A 68 -2.06 6.49 13.66
N LYS A 69 -2.97 7.20 12.97
CA LYS A 69 -4.33 6.72 12.68
C LYS A 69 -4.31 5.98 11.36
N VAL A 70 -4.84 4.77 11.36
CA VAL A 70 -4.76 3.83 10.24
C VAL A 70 -6.17 3.38 9.86
N VAL A 71 -6.54 3.52 8.59
CA VAL A 71 -7.79 2.98 8.06
C VAL A 71 -7.58 1.55 7.58
N ASN A 72 -8.55 0.68 7.87
CA ASN A 72 -8.59 -0.70 7.37
C ASN A 72 -9.56 -0.82 6.19
N SER A 73 -9.37 -1.85 5.36
CA SER A 73 -10.25 -2.21 4.25
C SER A 73 -11.23 -3.34 4.60
N TRP A 74 -11.50 -3.58 5.89
CA TRP A 74 -12.47 -4.59 6.35
C TRP A 74 -13.83 -3.99 6.76
N GLY A 75 -14.11 -2.76 6.31
CA GLY A 75 -15.31 -2.04 6.70
C GLY A 75 -15.34 -1.66 8.18
N VAL A 76 -16.55 -1.41 8.67
CA VAL A 76 -16.82 -0.96 10.04
C VAL A 76 -17.42 -2.09 10.86
N GLY A 77 -16.81 -2.38 12.00
CA GLY A 77 -17.23 -3.38 12.98
C GLY A 77 -16.74 -4.80 12.71
N GLY A 78 -16.87 -5.67 13.72
CA GLY A 78 -16.51 -7.09 13.64
C GLY A 78 -15.05 -7.39 13.99
N TRP A 79 -14.10 -6.60 13.47
CA TRP A 79 -12.66 -6.77 13.69
C TRP A 79 -12.06 -5.78 14.71
N GLU A 80 -12.81 -4.74 15.06
CA GLU A 80 -12.44 -3.62 15.95
C GLU A 80 -13.38 -3.53 17.18
N ASN A 81 -12.98 -2.80 18.21
CA ASN A 81 -13.73 -2.58 19.45
C ASN A 81 -14.57 -1.28 19.41
N VAL A 82 -14.05 -0.24 18.76
CA VAL A 82 -14.71 1.02 18.44
C VAL A 82 -15.09 0.96 16.96
N PRO A 83 -16.38 0.84 16.62
CA PRO A 83 -16.80 0.60 15.24
C PRO A 83 -16.72 1.87 14.40
N ASP A 84 -15.52 2.24 13.93
CA ASP A 84 -15.30 3.38 13.04
C ASP A 84 -14.43 3.09 11.81
N GLY A 85 -13.88 1.88 11.68
CA GLY A 85 -13.04 1.45 10.56
C GLY A 85 -11.55 1.78 10.73
N PHE A 86 -11.14 2.27 11.91
CA PHE A 86 -9.79 2.74 12.17
C PHE A 86 -9.16 2.04 13.37
N LEU A 87 -7.83 2.01 13.36
CA LEU A 87 -7.03 1.68 14.52
C LEU A 87 -5.93 2.74 14.70
N TYR A 88 -5.30 2.69 15.85
CA TYR A 88 -4.15 3.52 16.18
C TYR A 88 -2.93 2.64 16.45
N ILE A 89 -1.81 2.94 15.81
CA ILE A 89 -0.53 2.31 16.12
C ILE A 89 0.41 3.35 16.72
N THR A 90 0.85 3.09 17.94
CA THR A 90 1.74 4.01 18.69
C THR A 90 3.09 4.17 17.99
N TYR A 91 3.75 5.31 18.18
CA TYR A 91 5.08 5.54 17.62
C TYR A 91 6.11 4.52 18.11
N GLU A 92 6.00 4.06 19.37
CA GLU A 92 6.90 3.06 19.91
C GLU A 92 6.64 1.67 19.33
N ALA A 93 5.37 1.27 19.16
CA ALA A 93 5.05 0.01 18.47
C ALA A 93 5.54 -0.01 17.02
N MET A 94 5.44 1.13 16.31
CA MET A 94 5.98 1.26 14.95
C MET A 94 7.50 1.01 14.93
N LYS A 95 8.24 1.62 15.87
CA LYS A 95 9.70 1.50 15.97
C LYS A 95 10.15 0.10 16.42
N GLU A 96 9.52 -0.44 17.46
CA GLU A 96 9.85 -1.76 18.03
C GLU A 96 9.67 -2.86 17.00
N ASN A 97 8.58 -2.80 16.23
CA ASN A 97 8.25 -3.80 15.22
C ASN A 97 8.78 -3.45 13.82
N GLN A 98 9.55 -2.36 13.70
CA GLN A 98 10.14 -1.93 12.43
C GLN A 98 9.13 -1.86 11.30
N VAL A 99 7.98 -1.21 11.51
CA VAL A 99 6.85 -1.22 10.57
C VAL A 99 7.24 -0.59 9.21
N ARG A 100 6.75 -1.19 8.12
CA ARG A 100 7.09 -0.80 6.73
C ARG A 100 6.04 0.12 6.16
N CYS A 101 6.51 1.26 5.64
CA CYS A 101 5.69 2.32 5.10
C CYS A 101 6.08 2.60 3.65
N PHE A 102 5.06 2.86 2.83
CA PHE A 102 5.21 3.09 1.39
C PHE A 102 4.38 4.29 0.97
N THR A 103 4.91 5.12 0.07
CA THR A 103 4.14 6.19 -0.55
C THR A 103 4.31 6.16 -2.05
N ILE A 104 3.23 6.54 -2.72
CA ILE A 104 3.17 6.78 -4.15
C ILE A 104 2.91 8.27 -4.37
N ASP A 105 3.52 8.84 -5.41
CA ASP A 105 3.34 10.26 -5.70
C ASP A 105 1.99 10.52 -6.36
N PRO A 106 1.30 11.63 -6.00
CA PRO A 106 0.18 12.12 -6.79
C PRO A 106 0.66 12.61 -8.17
N ARG A 107 -0.29 12.74 -9.10
CA ARG A 107 -0.04 13.36 -10.42
C ARG A 107 -1.01 14.51 -10.66
N ASP A 108 -0.82 15.56 -9.87
CA ASP A 108 -1.68 16.74 -9.89
C ASP A 108 -1.74 17.40 -11.28
N ASP A 109 -2.87 18.02 -11.59
CA ASP A 109 -3.14 18.75 -12.84
C ASP A 109 -2.91 17.92 -14.13
N TYR A 110 -3.03 16.59 -14.06
CA TYR A 110 -2.77 15.71 -15.21
C TYR A 110 -3.97 15.51 -16.15
N GLU A 111 -3.68 15.54 -17.45
CA GLU A 111 -4.59 15.10 -18.50
C GLU A 111 -3.80 14.42 -19.64
N PRO A 112 -4.26 13.25 -20.14
CA PRO A 112 -3.68 12.61 -21.31
C PRO A 112 -3.70 13.50 -22.56
N ARG A 113 -2.68 13.36 -23.40
CA ARG A 113 -2.55 14.04 -24.71
C ARG A 113 -2.56 13.08 -25.88
N ALA A 114 -2.20 11.83 -25.65
CA ALA A 114 -2.29 10.77 -26.64
C ALA A 114 -2.61 9.45 -25.95
N ILE A 115 -3.52 8.68 -26.53
CA ILE A 115 -3.81 7.31 -26.11
C ILE A 115 -3.64 6.34 -27.27
N ALA A 116 -3.18 5.14 -26.97
CA ALA A 116 -3.29 3.98 -27.84
C ALA A 116 -4.59 3.24 -27.51
N VAL A 117 -5.36 2.89 -28.53
CA VAL A 117 -6.56 2.09 -28.41
C VAL A 117 -6.36 0.82 -29.22
N PHE A 118 -6.52 -0.34 -28.59
CA PHE A 118 -6.25 -1.61 -29.24
C PHE A 118 -7.20 -2.70 -28.74
N GLU A 119 -7.36 -3.73 -29.55
CA GLU A 119 -8.18 -4.91 -29.23
C GLU A 119 -7.38 -6.14 -29.63
N ILE A 120 -7.34 -7.12 -28.73
CA ILE A 120 -6.60 -8.36 -28.92
C ILE A 120 -7.54 -9.50 -28.56
N SER A 121 -7.68 -10.45 -29.47
CA SER A 121 -8.35 -11.72 -29.20
C SER A 121 -7.28 -12.78 -28.93
N HIS A 122 -7.18 -13.24 -27.69
CA HIS A 122 -6.34 -14.37 -27.30
C HIS A 122 -7.00 -15.07 -26.12
N GLY A 123 -6.99 -16.42 -26.09
CA GLY A 123 -7.64 -17.19 -25.02
C GLY A 123 -6.88 -17.16 -23.68
N ILE A 124 -5.62 -16.71 -23.70
CA ILE A 124 -4.68 -16.74 -22.58
C ILE A 124 -3.86 -15.44 -22.59
N ARG A 125 -4.31 -14.41 -21.89
CA ARG A 125 -3.76 -13.06 -21.98
C ARG A 125 -2.36 -12.91 -21.38
N ASP A 126 -2.01 -13.70 -20.37
CA ASP A 126 -0.67 -13.68 -19.78
C ASP A 126 0.41 -14.32 -20.68
N ASP A 127 0.04 -14.99 -21.78
CA ASP A 127 0.97 -15.36 -22.85
C ASP A 127 1.32 -14.20 -23.78
N CYS A 128 0.50 -13.16 -23.76
CA CYS A 128 0.72 -11.98 -24.57
C CYS A 128 1.53 -10.94 -23.81
N GLU A 129 2.22 -10.14 -24.61
CA GLU A 129 3.20 -9.18 -24.16
C GLU A 129 3.09 -7.94 -25.05
N ILE A 130 2.45 -6.87 -24.56
CA ILE A 130 1.96 -5.77 -25.40
C ILE A 130 2.77 -4.48 -25.23
N THR A 131 3.36 -4.01 -26.33
CA THR A 131 4.17 -2.78 -26.37
C THR A 131 3.65 -1.82 -27.44
N VAL A 132 3.49 -0.54 -27.08
CA VAL A 132 3.26 0.55 -28.03
C VAL A 132 4.55 1.34 -28.20
N GLY A 133 4.92 1.72 -29.42
CA GLY A 133 6.14 2.49 -29.64
C GLY A 133 6.15 3.38 -30.87
N VAL A 134 7.22 4.16 -30.95
CA VAL A 134 7.51 5.16 -31.98
C VAL A 134 8.80 4.77 -32.70
N GLY A 135 8.81 4.89 -34.03
CA GLY A 135 9.93 4.55 -34.89
C GLY A 135 9.92 3.11 -35.39
N ASN A 136 11.11 2.53 -35.56
CA ASN A 136 11.25 1.17 -36.11
C ASN A 136 10.89 0.13 -35.02
N PRO A 137 9.94 -0.80 -35.26
CA PRO A 137 9.56 -1.82 -34.25
C PRO A 137 10.70 -2.72 -33.78
N SER A 138 11.75 -2.90 -34.60
CA SER A 138 12.95 -3.69 -34.26
C SER A 138 14.04 -2.87 -33.55
N SER A 139 13.95 -1.54 -33.59
CA SER A 139 14.84 -0.62 -32.86
C SER A 139 14.06 0.67 -32.55
N PRO A 140 13.17 0.61 -31.54
CA PRO A 140 12.25 1.71 -31.26
C PRO A 140 13.00 2.96 -30.79
N LYS A 141 12.49 4.13 -31.17
CA LYS A 141 12.97 5.41 -30.62
C LYS A 141 12.50 5.61 -29.19
N ARG A 142 11.23 5.28 -28.95
CA ARG A 142 10.53 5.32 -27.66
C ARG A 142 9.51 4.20 -27.64
N GLU A 143 9.31 3.57 -26.50
CA GLU A 143 8.26 2.57 -26.31
C GLU A 143 7.71 2.60 -24.89
N LYS A 144 6.47 2.16 -24.75
CA LYS A 144 5.78 1.95 -23.49
C LYS A 144 5.16 0.57 -23.49
N ARG A 145 5.43 -0.18 -22.42
CA ARG A 145 4.83 -1.48 -22.17
C ARG A 145 3.49 -1.32 -21.45
N PHE A 146 2.45 -1.99 -21.94
CA PHE A 146 1.10 -1.95 -21.39
C PHE A 146 1.00 -2.74 -20.09
N ASP A 147 1.47 -3.98 -20.14
CA ASP A 147 1.30 -5.04 -19.14
C ASP A 147 2.65 -5.37 -18.47
N ASP A 148 3.40 -4.31 -18.14
CA ASP A 148 4.75 -4.43 -17.56
C ASP A 148 4.75 -4.85 -16.09
N TYR A 149 3.61 -5.25 -15.54
CA TYR A 149 3.44 -5.77 -14.19
C TYR A 149 3.32 -7.28 -14.22
N SER A 150 3.63 -7.92 -13.10
CA SER A 150 3.67 -9.37 -13.01
C SER A 150 2.27 -9.99 -13.24
N TYR A 151 2.26 -11.18 -13.84
CA TYR A 151 1.10 -12.05 -14.00
C TYR A 151 -0.06 -11.60 -14.90
N ARG A 152 -0.16 -10.32 -15.30
CA ARG A 152 -1.03 -9.82 -16.39
C ARG A 152 -2.49 -10.30 -16.32
N GLY A 153 -3.04 -10.45 -15.12
CA GLY A 153 -4.39 -10.97 -14.87
C GLY A 153 -4.59 -12.47 -15.16
N GLY A 154 -3.52 -13.26 -15.27
CA GLY A 154 -3.54 -14.72 -15.36
C GLY A 154 -4.00 -15.30 -16.70
N GLN A 155 -4.15 -16.64 -16.72
CA GLN A 155 -4.45 -17.45 -17.92
C GLN A 155 -5.93 -17.41 -18.34
N TYR A 156 -6.44 -16.21 -18.62
CA TYR A 156 -7.81 -15.99 -19.09
C TYR A 156 -7.83 -15.23 -20.42
N PRO A 157 -8.95 -15.21 -21.15
CA PRO A 157 -9.05 -14.42 -22.37
C PRO A 157 -8.89 -12.92 -22.13
N PHE A 158 -8.42 -12.19 -23.14
CA PHE A 158 -8.65 -10.74 -23.20
C PHE A 158 -10.17 -10.43 -23.27
N PRO A 159 -10.60 -9.24 -22.83
CA PRO A 159 -12.00 -8.84 -22.95
C PRO A 159 -12.40 -8.64 -24.42
N ASP A 160 -13.67 -8.89 -24.74
CA ASP A 160 -14.27 -8.65 -26.06
C ASP A 160 -14.62 -7.16 -26.24
N ASN A 161 -13.64 -6.28 -25.98
CA ASN A 161 -13.74 -4.84 -26.16
C ASN A 161 -12.35 -4.20 -26.33
N LYS A 162 -12.32 -2.94 -26.79
CA LYS A 162 -11.06 -2.19 -26.87
C LYS A 162 -10.53 -1.85 -25.48
N MET A 163 -9.21 -1.89 -25.38
CA MET A 163 -8.42 -1.47 -24.24
C MET A 163 -7.66 -0.19 -24.60
N VAL A 164 -7.24 0.54 -23.59
CA VAL A 164 -6.63 1.87 -23.77
C VAL A 164 -5.39 2.00 -22.91
N LEU A 165 -4.34 2.57 -23.51
CA LEU A 165 -3.10 2.93 -22.84
C LEU A 165 -2.82 4.40 -23.09
N ASP A 166 -2.59 5.16 -22.02
CA ASP A 166 -2.02 6.49 -22.13
C ASP A 166 -0.59 6.42 -22.68
N ILE A 167 -0.32 7.11 -23.77
CA ILE A 167 1.00 7.16 -24.41
C ILE A 167 1.51 8.60 -24.54
N THR A 168 1.01 9.50 -23.69
CA THR A 168 1.39 10.91 -23.68
C THR A 168 2.91 11.11 -23.62
N GLU A 169 3.62 10.27 -22.87
CA GLU A 169 5.09 10.27 -22.78
C GLU A 169 5.82 9.95 -24.11
N LEU A 170 5.14 9.35 -25.09
CA LEU A 170 5.72 9.02 -26.39
C LEU A 170 5.72 10.19 -27.36
N LEU A 171 5.00 11.28 -27.05
CA LEU A 171 4.99 12.53 -27.83
C LEU A 171 6.35 13.25 -27.79
N PRO A 172 6.68 14.05 -28.84
CA PRO A 172 5.91 14.24 -30.09
C PRO A 172 6.03 13.04 -31.04
N PHE A 173 5.18 12.96 -32.08
CA PHE A 173 5.26 11.88 -33.08
C PHE A 173 6.04 12.23 -34.35
N ASP A 174 6.19 13.52 -34.71
CA ASP A 174 7.13 14.00 -35.75
C ASP A 174 7.23 13.18 -37.06
N ASP A 175 6.11 12.68 -37.58
CA ASP A 175 6.03 11.83 -38.79
C ASP A 175 6.68 10.44 -38.65
N ASP A 176 7.02 10.03 -37.42
CA ASP A 176 7.47 8.68 -37.12
C ASP A 176 6.34 7.66 -37.27
N THR A 177 6.73 6.43 -37.62
CA THR A 177 5.85 5.27 -37.55
C THR A 177 5.46 4.99 -36.11
N LEU A 178 4.17 4.80 -35.84
CA LEU A 178 3.70 4.24 -34.58
C LEU A 178 3.43 2.76 -34.76
N PHE A 179 3.67 1.96 -33.73
CA PHE A 179 3.41 0.53 -33.77
C PHE A 179 2.79 0.00 -32.48
N LEU A 180 1.96 -1.01 -32.62
CA LEU A 180 1.60 -1.94 -31.55
C LEU A 180 2.30 -3.26 -31.84
N LYS A 181 3.02 -3.79 -30.86
CA LYS A 181 3.78 -5.03 -30.97
C LYS A 181 3.33 -5.98 -29.86
N VAL A 182 2.98 -7.21 -30.23
CA VAL A 182 2.56 -8.27 -29.33
C VAL A 182 3.54 -9.43 -29.47
N PHE A 183 4.20 -9.80 -28.37
CA PHE A 183 4.83 -11.12 -28.26
C PHE A 183 3.81 -12.10 -27.72
N ASP A 184 3.86 -13.32 -28.25
CA ASP A 184 2.96 -14.40 -27.88
C ASP A 184 3.81 -15.61 -27.49
N SER A 185 3.67 -16.06 -26.24
CA SER A 185 4.49 -17.12 -25.68
C SER A 185 4.13 -18.49 -26.25
N PHE A 186 5.10 -19.41 -26.36
CA PHE A 186 4.81 -20.80 -26.74
C PHE A 186 4.29 -21.66 -25.58
N ARG A 187 4.14 -21.11 -24.35
CA ARG A 187 3.84 -21.90 -23.14
C ARG A 187 2.58 -22.74 -23.28
N ASN A 188 1.52 -22.19 -23.86
CA ASN A 188 0.25 -22.89 -24.03
C ASN A 188 -0.06 -23.30 -25.48
N CYS A 189 0.86 -23.03 -26.42
CA CYS A 189 0.71 -23.37 -27.83
C CYS A 189 -0.55 -22.77 -28.52
N THR A 190 -1.16 -21.75 -27.94
CA THR A 190 -2.28 -20.98 -28.50
C THR A 190 -1.77 -19.74 -29.21
N THR A 191 -2.46 -19.30 -30.26
CA THR A 191 -2.26 -17.99 -30.88
C THR A 191 -3.53 -17.16 -30.74
N GLY A 192 -3.43 -15.88 -31.05
CA GLY A 192 -4.51 -14.93 -31.10
C GLY A 192 -4.38 -13.98 -32.29
N THR A 193 -5.02 -12.82 -32.16
CA THR A 193 -5.14 -11.83 -33.22
C THR A 193 -5.13 -10.43 -32.62
N ILE A 194 -4.32 -9.55 -33.20
CA ILE A 194 -4.44 -8.10 -33.00
C ILE A 194 -5.62 -7.66 -33.86
N GLU A 195 -6.77 -7.44 -33.23
CA GLU A 195 -8.03 -7.13 -33.93
C GLU A 195 -8.11 -5.65 -34.34
N PHE A 196 -7.55 -4.76 -33.52
CA PHE A 196 -7.62 -3.32 -33.75
C PHE A 196 -6.40 -2.59 -33.17
N PHE A 197 -5.97 -1.50 -33.84
CA PHE A 197 -5.01 -0.55 -33.29
C PHE A 197 -5.24 0.86 -33.86
N SER A 198 -5.39 1.84 -32.98
CA SER A 198 -5.35 3.26 -33.31
C SER A 198 -4.63 4.09 -32.25
N VAL A 199 -4.24 5.29 -32.64
CA VAL A 199 -3.74 6.33 -31.75
C VAL A 199 -4.63 7.55 -31.87
N GLU A 200 -5.14 8.02 -30.74
CA GLU A 200 -6.01 9.18 -30.62
C GLU A 200 -5.24 10.31 -29.91
N VAL A 201 -5.26 11.52 -30.48
CA VAL A 201 -4.52 12.69 -29.97
C VAL A 201 -5.50 13.76 -29.50
N PHE A 202 -5.18 14.47 -28.40
CA PHE A 202 -6.11 15.39 -27.72
C PHE A 202 -5.48 16.74 -27.37
N ASP A 203 -6.24 17.80 -27.64
CA ASP A 203 -6.00 19.14 -27.05
C ASP A 203 -6.54 19.25 -25.61
N SER A 204 -7.52 18.41 -25.26
CA SER A 204 -7.97 18.21 -23.88
C SER A 204 -8.70 16.89 -23.83
N TYR A 205 -8.21 15.95 -23.01
CA TYR A 205 -8.86 14.64 -22.88
C TYR A 205 -10.24 14.75 -22.23
N GLN A 206 -10.46 15.77 -21.38
CA GLN A 206 -11.77 16.09 -20.80
C GLN A 206 -12.86 16.35 -21.83
N SER A 207 -12.50 16.83 -23.03
CA SER A 207 -13.46 17.08 -24.10
C SER A 207 -14.10 15.80 -24.65
N GLY A 208 -13.48 14.64 -24.41
CA GLY A 208 -13.88 13.36 -25.00
C GLY A 208 -13.75 13.29 -26.53
N THR A 209 -13.21 14.32 -27.18
CA THR A 209 -13.12 14.41 -28.64
C THR A 209 -11.67 14.52 -29.08
N PRO A 210 -11.10 13.52 -29.76
CA PRO A 210 -9.75 13.60 -30.28
C PRO A 210 -9.67 14.63 -31.41
N VAL A 211 -8.56 15.36 -31.46
CA VAL A 211 -8.23 16.27 -32.57
C VAL A 211 -7.68 15.52 -33.77
N ALA A 212 -7.14 14.32 -33.56
CA ALA A 212 -6.73 13.41 -34.62
C ALA A 212 -6.88 11.96 -34.18
N ILE A 213 -7.28 11.10 -35.11
CA ILE A 213 -7.33 9.65 -34.93
C ILE A 213 -6.54 9.03 -36.08
N TYR A 214 -5.57 8.21 -35.73
CA TYR A 214 -4.76 7.46 -36.68
C TYR A 214 -5.02 5.97 -36.46
N THR A 215 -5.51 5.26 -37.48
CA THR A 215 -5.86 3.83 -37.36
C THR A 215 -4.96 3.00 -38.25
N SER A 216 -4.47 1.87 -37.73
CA SER A 216 -3.67 0.94 -38.51
C SER A 216 -4.54 0.20 -39.51
N THR A 217 -4.10 0.17 -40.77
CA THR A 217 -4.73 -0.64 -41.82
C THR A 217 -4.20 -2.08 -41.86
N GLU A 218 -3.30 -2.44 -40.94
CA GLU A 218 -2.68 -3.78 -40.88
C GLU A 218 -3.44 -4.75 -39.97
N THR A 219 -4.58 -4.32 -39.40
CA THR A 219 -5.45 -5.14 -38.55
C THR A 219 -6.65 -5.69 -39.35
N PRO A 220 -7.17 -6.90 -39.05
CA PRO A 220 -6.69 -7.81 -38.01
C PRO A 220 -5.39 -8.54 -38.42
N LYS A 221 -4.54 -8.90 -37.44
CA LYS A 221 -3.28 -9.62 -37.68
C LYS A 221 -3.02 -10.70 -36.65
N ASN A 222 -2.87 -11.94 -37.09
CA ASN A 222 -2.62 -13.07 -36.19
C ASN A 222 -1.25 -12.95 -35.51
N THR A 223 -1.21 -13.29 -34.23
CA THR A 223 0.04 -13.48 -33.49
C THR A 223 0.73 -14.76 -33.96
N VAL A 224 1.99 -14.92 -33.55
CA VAL A 224 2.80 -16.11 -33.85
C VAL A 224 3.58 -16.46 -32.59
N ASN A 225 3.44 -17.71 -32.13
CA ASN A 225 4.11 -18.15 -30.92
C ASN A 225 5.63 -17.96 -30.99
N ASN A 226 6.20 -17.61 -29.84
CA ASN A 226 7.60 -17.31 -29.61
C ASN A 226 8.17 -16.22 -30.55
N SER A 227 7.33 -15.30 -31.01
CA SER A 227 7.74 -14.19 -31.86
C SER A 227 6.92 -12.94 -31.56
N PHE A 228 7.54 -11.79 -31.82
CA PHE A 228 6.82 -10.53 -31.90
C PHE A 228 6.10 -10.42 -33.25
N VAL A 229 4.83 -10.02 -33.21
CA VAL A 229 4.06 -9.52 -34.36
C VAL A 229 3.73 -8.06 -34.08
N ASN A 230 3.81 -7.21 -35.11
CA ASN A 230 3.44 -5.80 -34.97
C ASN A 230 2.49 -5.35 -36.08
N VAL A 231 1.68 -4.34 -35.77
CA VAL A 231 0.88 -3.55 -36.71
C VAL A 231 1.32 -2.10 -36.63
N GLN A 232 1.39 -1.42 -37.78
CA GLN A 232 1.96 -0.08 -37.88
C GLN A 232 0.94 0.98 -38.33
N ILE A 233 1.22 2.22 -37.97
CA ILE A 233 0.54 3.43 -38.41
C ILE A 233 1.61 4.38 -38.95
N TYR A 234 1.42 4.86 -40.17
CA TYR A 234 2.38 5.74 -40.86
C TYR A 234 1.87 7.18 -40.90
N ASN A 235 2.80 8.12 -41.11
CA ASN A 235 2.54 9.55 -41.29
C ASN A 235 1.80 10.21 -40.11
N VAL A 236 2.22 9.91 -38.88
CA VAL A 236 1.56 10.42 -37.68
C VAL A 236 2.20 11.73 -37.24
N VAL A 237 1.39 12.79 -37.22
CA VAL A 237 1.86 14.13 -36.84
C VAL A 237 1.12 14.60 -35.60
N ALA A 238 1.85 14.75 -34.50
CA ALA A 238 1.36 15.36 -33.28
C ALA A 238 2.50 16.16 -32.64
N ALA A 239 2.39 17.48 -32.73
CA ALA A 239 3.34 18.41 -32.16
C ALA A 239 2.79 18.93 -30.82
N GLN A 240 3.12 18.22 -29.75
CA GLN A 240 3.07 18.79 -28.41
C GLN A 240 4.41 18.53 -27.73
N GLY A 241 4.88 19.52 -26.96
CA GLY A 241 6.12 19.40 -26.21
C GLY A 241 6.05 18.17 -25.32
N SER A 242 7.10 17.35 -25.37
CA SER A 242 7.24 16.23 -24.45
C SER A 242 7.32 16.78 -23.03
N SER A 243 6.36 16.43 -22.17
CA SER A 243 6.61 16.42 -20.72
C SER A 243 7.34 15.10 -20.42
N TYR A 244 8.53 14.91 -21.00
CA TYR A 244 9.43 13.89 -20.50
C TYR A 244 9.82 14.36 -19.11
N TYR A 245 9.10 13.89 -18.11
CA TYR A 245 9.52 14.02 -16.73
C TYR A 245 10.87 13.29 -16.67
N LEU A 246 11.94 14.07 -16.69
CA LEU A 246 13.25 13.62 -16.27
C LEU A 246 13.04 13.14 -14.83
N SER A 247 13.01 11.82 -14.63
CA SER A 247 13.28 11.29 -13.30
C SER A 247 14.59 11.93 -12.88
N SER A 248 14.56 12.71 -11.80
CA SER A 248 15.80 12.94 -11.07
C SER A 248 16.37 11.56 -10.79
N ILE A 249 17.60 11.31 -11.24
CA ILE A 249 18.33 10.09 -10.92
C ILE A 249 18.53 10.12 -9.40
N ARG A 250 17.59 9.54 -8.66
CA ARG A 250 17.74 9.22 -7.25
C ARG A 250 18.40 7.84 -7.20
N GLU A 251 19.33 7.70 -6.28
CA GLU A 251 20.00 6.43 -6.06
C GLU A 251 18.96 5.40 -5.58
N GLY A 252 19.00 4.18 -6.13
CA GLY A 252 18.13 3.09 -5.70
C GLY A 252 18.41 2.67 -4.25
N LEU A 253 17.74 1.62 -3.78
CA LEU A 253 17.96 1.12 -2.42
C LEU A 253 19.38 0.56 -2.27
N SER A 254 19.99 0.75 -1.09
CA SER A 254 21.24 0.09 -0.75
C SER A 254 21.03 -1.42 -0.60
N THR A 255 22.09 -2.21 -0.81
CA THR A 255 22.02 -3.68 -0.69
C THR A 255 21.53 -4.13 0.68
N GLU A 256 21.99 -3.49 1.76
CA GLU A 256 21.58 -3.81 3.13
C GLU A 256 20.07 -3.57 3.34
N MET A 257 19.56 -2.44 2.83
CA MET A 257 18.14 -2.12 2.94
C MET A 257 17.28 -3.07 2.11
N LEU A 258 17.74 -3.41 0.90
CA LEU A 258 17.08 -4.38 0.03
C LEU A 258 16.99 -5.76 0.70
N GLU A 259 18.08 -6.22 1.32
CA GLU A 259 18.10 -7.50 2.05
C GLU A 259 17.13 -7.50 3.24
N LEU A 260 17.07 -6.42 4.02
CA LEU A 260 16.14 -6.28 5.15
C LEU A 260 14.68 -6.21 4.71
N LEU A 261 14.41 -5.53 3.60
CA LEU A 261 13.07 -5.44 3.02
C LEU A 261 12.65 -6.78 2.42
N LYS A 262 13.54 -7.47 1.71
CA LYS A 262 13.31 -8.80 1.13
C LYS A 262 13.11 -9.88 2.20
N ALA A 263 13.85 -9.81 3.30
CA ALA A 263 13.68 -10.74 4.42
C ALA A 263 12.31 -10.60 5.12
N ASP A 264 11.69 -9.43 5.00
CA ASP A 264 10.44 -9.10 5.70
C ASP A 264 9.20 -9.28 4.83
N LEU A 265 9.18 -8.67 3.64
CA LEU A 265 8.08 -8.87 2.70
C LEU A 265 8.06 -10.28 2.13
N GLY A 266 9.20 -10.97 2.12
CA GLY A 266 9.36 -12.31 1.58
C GLY A 266 9.62 -12.34 0.07
N VAL A 267 9.59 -13.54 -0.49
CA VAL A 267 9.72 -13.79 -1.92
C VAL A 267 8.54 -14.61 -2.37
N LEU A 268 7.99 -14.26 -3.52
CA LEU A 268 6.87 -14.98 -4.10
C LEU A 268 7.19 -16.45 -4.35
N GLU A 269 6.40 -17.31 -3.73
CA GLU A 269 6.42 -18.75 -3.94
C GLU A 269 5.49 -19.11 -5.10
N GLU A 270 5.99 -19.87 -6.06
CA GLU A 270 5.20 -20.31 -7.21
C GLU A 270 3.97 -21.11 -6.76
N GLY A 271 2.78 -20.68 -7.19
CA GLY A 271 1.51 -21.31 -6.80
C GLY A 271 1.02 -20.93 -5.39
N GLY A 272 1.74 -20.08 -4.66
CA GLY A 272 1.29 -19.54 -3.38
C GLY A 272 -0.03 -18.78 -3.51
N ASN A 273 -0.89 -18.95 -2.50
CA ASN A 273 -2.08 -18.13 -2.32
C ASN A 273 -1.88 -17.31 -1.04
N TYR A 274 -1.79 -16.00 -1.19
CA TYR A 274 -1.57 -15.06 -0.10
C TYR A 274 -2.87 -14.42 0.39
N ASN A 275 -4.04 -14.83 -0.14
CA ASN A 275 -5.34 -14.47 0.39
C ASN A 275 -5.70 -15.34 1.62
N GLU A 276 -5.14 -15.01 2.78
CA GLU A 276 -5.59 -15.63 4.04
C GLU A 276 -6.91 -15.02 4.48
N ILE A 277 -7.86 -15.86 4.92
CA ILE A 277 -9.14 -15.38 5.45
C ILE A 277 -9.06 -15.31 6.97
N ILE A 278 -9.16 -14.11 7.53
CA ILE A 278 -9.14 -13.84 8.96
C ILE A 278 -10.48 -13.20 9.33
N ASP A 279 -11.21 -13.83 10.25
CA ASP A 279 -12.53 -13.38 10.72
C ASP A 279 -13.55 -13.09 9.60
N GLY A 280 -13.42 -13.78 8.46
CA GLY A 280 -14.30 -13.63 7.29
C GLY A 280 -13.81 -12.61 6.26
N HIS A 281 -12.69 -11.94 6.52
CA HIS A 281 -12.11 -10.94 5.64
C HIS A 281 -10.80 -11.44 5.01
N GLY A 282 -10.54 -11.05 3.76
CA GLY A 282 -9.30 -11.38 3.06
C GLY A 282 -8.12 -10.55 3.53
N THR A 283 -6.93 -11.14 3.46
CA THR A 283 -5.63 -10.45 3.60
C THR A 283 -4.85 -10.79 2.35
N GLY A 284 -4.37 -9.83 1.55
CA GLY A 284 -3.84 -10.16 0.22
C GLY A 284 -2.52 -9.49 -0.12
N LEU A 285 -1.71 -9.16 0.89
CA LEU A 285 -0.38 -8.64 0.64
C LEU A 285 0.52 -9.79 0.17
N ARG A 286 0.88 -9.76 -1.11
CA ARG A 286 1.75 -10.75 -1.74
C ARG A 286 3.19 -10.22 -1.84
N PRO A 287 4.22 -11.01 -1.50
CA PRO A 287 5.61 -10.67 -1.77
C PRO A 287 5.89 -10.39 -3.25
N PRO A 288 6.90 -9.56 -3.56
CA PRO A 288 7.48 -9.48 -4.91
C PRO A 288 8.14 -10.79 -5.35
N SER A 289 8.19 -11.05 -6.66
CA SER A 289 8.98 -12.13 -7.24
C SER A 289 10.48 -11.84 -7.21
N GLU A 290 11.31 -12.84 -7.51
CA GLU A 290 12.78 -12.65 -7.63
C GLU A 290 13.14 -11.57 -8.68
N ASP A 291 12.47 -11.57 -9.83
CA ASP A 291 12.69 -10.55 -10.88
C ASP A 291 12.22 -9.17 -10.44
N ASP A 292 11.14 -9.10 -9.64
CA ASP A 292 10.64 -7.85 -9.08
C ASP A 292 11.66 -7.24 -8.09
N TRP A 293 12.37 -8.06 -7.30
CA TRP A 293 13.40 -7.58 -6.38
C TRP A 293 14.55 -6.87 -7.10
N ASP A 294 14.92 -7.34 -8.30
CA ASP A 294 15.92 -6.67 -9.14
C ASP A 294 15.43 -5.30 -9.64
N GLU A 295 14.13 -5.14 -9.90
CA GLU A 295 13.53 -3.85 -10.26
C GLU A 295 13.42 -2.92 -9.04
N ILE A 296 12.97 -3.44 -7.90
CA ILE A 296 12.85 -2.70 -6.63
C ILE A 296 14.19 -2.06 -6.26
N ALA A 297 15.29 -2.82 -6.36
CA ALA A 297 16.64 -2.33 -6.08
C ALA A 297 17.00 -1.06 -6.88
N ARG A 298 16.45 -0.90 -8.09
CA ARG A 298 16.76 0.20 -9.03
C ARG A 298 15.74 1.34 -9.01
N THR A 299 14.50 1.07 -8.59
CA THR A 299 13.37 1.98 -8.80
C THR A 299 12.77 2.53 -7.51
N TRP A 300 13.00 1.87 -6.38
CA TRP A 300 12.54 2.35 -5.09
C TRP A 300 13.58 3.26 -4.44
N HIS A 301 13.11 4.22 -3.66
CA HIS A 301 13.95 5.15 -2.92
C HIS A 301 13.56 5.19 -1.45
N LEU A 302 14.50 5.57 -0.60
CA LEU A 302 14.20 5.87 0.80
C LEU A 302 13.33 7.13 0.88
N MET A 303 12.36 7.14 1.78
CA MET A 303 11.65 8.36 2.14
C MET A 303 12.63 9.34 2.79
N ASP A 304 12.72 10.54 2.22
CA ASP A 304 13.44 11.67 2.80
C ASP A 304 12.44 12.60 3.47
N ASP A 305 12.86 13.31 4.52
CA ASP A 305 12.01 14.31 5.13
C ASP A 305 11.67 15.41 4.12
N PHE A 306 10.40 15.83 4.06
CA PHE A 306 10.10 17.11 3.44
C PHE A 306 10.73 18.18 4.33
N SER A 307 11.68 18.94 3.80
CA SER A 307 12.25 20.11 4.48
C SER A 307 11.14 21.10 4.80
N ALA A 308 10.49 20.93 5.94
CA ALA A 308 9.36 21.75 6.35
C ALA A 308 9.89 23.14 6.66
N GLN A 309 9.33 24.17 6.01
CA GLN A 309 9.57 25.55 6.40
C GLN A 309 8.78 25.86 7.69
N GLY A 310 9.09 25.18 8.79
CA GLY A 310 8.41 25.32 10.09
C GLY A 310 8.32 24.02 10.89
N SER A 311 7.76 24.11 12.11
CA SER A 311 7.42 22.93 12.92
C SER A 311 6.19 22.24 12.34
N LEU A 312 6.21 20.90 12.27
CA LEU A 312 5.04 20.10 11.89
C LEU A 312 3.87 20.34 12.87
N PRO A 313 2.61 20.27 12.42
CA PRO A 313 1.46 20.31 13.32
C PRO A 313 1.52 19.11 14.29
N SER A 314 0.97 19.27 15.50
CA SER A 314 0.95 18.16 16.48
C SER A 314 -0.05 17.06 16.13
N THR A 315 -0.99 17.35 15.22
CA THR A 315 -2.07 16.44 14.83
C THR A 315 -2.42 16.70 13.36
N VAL A 316 -2.61 15.62 12.60
CA VAL A 316 -3.15 15.62 11.23
C VAL A 316 -4.17 14.49 11.15
N ASP A 317 -5.34 14.73 10.57
CA ASP A 317 -6.31 13.68 10.28
C ASP A 317 -6.96 13.95 8.92
N HIS A 318 -6.55 13.19 7.89
CA HIS A 318 -7.15 13.30 6.56
C HIS A 318 -8.51 12.63 6.47
N SER A 319 -8.84 11.70 7.38
CA SER A 319 -10.12 10.96 7.34
C SER A 319 -11.34 11.86 7.60
N VAL A 320 -11.14 13.02 8.23
CA VAL A 320 -12.19 14.04 8.44
C VAL A 320 -12.23 15.10 7.34
N SER A 321 -11.32 15.02 6.36
CA SER A 321 -11.34 15.93 5.22
C SER A 321 -12.52 15.61 4.30
N ASN A 322 -12.98 16.60 3.55
CA ASN A 322 -14.00 16.41 2.53
C ASN A 322 -13.46 15.69 1.27
N TYR A 323 -12.19 15.31 1.21
CA TYR A 323 -11.60 14.60 0.07
C TYR A 323 -11.42 13.11 0.34
N PHE A 324 -11.65 12.66 1.57
CA PHE A 324 -11.44 11.27 1.95
C PHE A 324 -12.67 10.42 1.61
N PRO A 325 -12.52 9.25 0.96
CA PRO A 325 -13.64 8.35 0.71
C PRO A 325 -14.14 7.72 2.02
N PRO A 326 -15.38 7.18 2.05
CA PRO A 326 -15.86 6.45 3.22
C PRO A 326 -15.00 5.20 3.49
N VAL A 327 -15.04 4.65 4.70
CA VAL A 327 -14.37 3.37 5.00
C VAL A 327 -14.95 2.26 4.11
N GLY A 328 -14.08 1.62 3.33
CA GLY A 328 -14.43 0.54 2.42
C GLY A 328 -14.28 -0.85 3.03
N ASP A 329 -14.93 -1.82 2.41
CA ASP A 329 -14.92 -3.23 2.81
C ASP A 329 -14.57 -4.12 1.62
N GLN A 330 -13.42 -4.78 1.70
CA GLN A 330 -12.93 -5.72 0.70
C GLN A 330 -13.62 -7.09 0.79
N GLY A 331 -14.37 -7.36 1.86
CA GLY A 331 -14.94 -8.67 2.13
C GLY A 331 -13.86 -9.75 2.18
N SER A 332 -14.13 -10.90 1.55
CA SER A 332 -13.20 -12.04 1.55
C SER A 332 -12.12 -11.98 0.46
N GLU A 333 -12.11 -10.97 -0.40
CA GLU A 333 -11.14 -10.88 -1.49
C GLU A 333 -9.78 -10.38 -0.98
N GLY A 334 -8.68 -10.90 -1.52
CA GLY A 334 -7.30 -10.52 -1.21
C GLY A 334 -6.87 -9.17 -1.81
N SER A 335 -7.73 -8.17 -1.83
CA SER A 335 -7.52 -6.90 -2.55
C SER A 335 -7.03 -5.74 -1.68
N CYS A 336 -6.53 -5.99 -0.46
CA CYS A 336 -6.09 -4.96 0.50
C CYS A 336 -5.09 -3.94 -0.09
N VAL A 337 -4.16 -4.37 -0.94
CA VAL A 337 -3.21 -3.47 -1.63
C VAL A 337 -3.94 -2.53 -2.61
N ALA A 338 -4.95 -3.03 -3.33
CA ALA A 338 -5.76 -2.23 -4.23
C ALA A 338 -6.66 -1.25 -3.47
N PHE A 339 -7.17 -1.62 -2.29
CA PHE A 339 -7.86 -0.68 -1.41
C PHE A 339 -6.91 0.41 -0.89
N SER A 340 -5.74 0.04 -0.38
CA SER A 340 -4.78 1.00 0.18
C SER A 340 -4.29 2.00 -0.87
N ASN A 341 -3.82 1.51 -2.02
CA ASN A 341 -3.21 2.36 -3.05
C ASN A 341 -4.24 3.00 -3.99
N GLY A 342 -5.32 2.29 -4.32
CA GLY A 342 -6.35 2.77 -5.25
C GLY A 342 -7.51 3.47 -4.55
N TYR A 343 -8.26 2.70 -3.75
CA TYR A 343 -9.49 3.18 -3.12
C TYR A 343 -9.24 4.36 -2.18
N TYR A 344 -8.30 4.25 -1.24
CA TYR A 344 -7.99 5.32 -0.29
C TYR A 344 -7.05 6.36 -0.90
N THR A 345 -5.85 5.95 -1.32
CA THR A 345 -4.79 6.88 -1.72
C THR A 345 -5.09 7.63 -3.01
N SER A 346 -5.32 6.93 -4.13
CA SER A 346 -5.59 7.61 -5.40
C SER A 346 -6.88 8.43 -5.35
N THR A 347 -7.96 7.93 -4.72
CA THR A 347 -9.21 8.70 -4.59
C THR A 347 -8.98 9.99 -3.81
N PHE A 348 -8.26 9.95 -2.69
CA PHE A 348 -7.96 11.13 -1.89
C PHE A 348 -7.13 12.15 -2.68
N TYR A 349 -6.12 11.70 -3.43
CA TYR A 349 -5.28 12.58 -4.25
C TYR A 349 -6.09 13.27 -5.35
N GLU A 350 -6.84 12.51 -6.15
CA GLU A 350 -7.65 13.09 -7.24
C GLU A 350 -8.80 13.94 -6.69
N ALA A 351 -9.43 13.54 -5.58
CA ALA A 351 -10.46 14.35 -4.95
C ALA A 351 -9.91 15.71 -4.48
N ARG A 352 -8.70 15.73 -3.92
CA ARG A 352 -8.04 16.97 -3.52
C ARG A 352 -7.63 17.83 -4.71
N ASP A 353 -7.00 17.23 -5.73
CA ASP A 353 -6.57 17.91 -6.96
C ASP A 353 -7.75 18.57 -7.68
N ARG A 354 -8.86 17.82 -7.84
CA ARG A 354 -10.06 18.26 -8.57
C ARG A 354 -11.07 19.02 -7.71
N GLY A 355 -10.86 19.10 -6.40
CA GLY A 355 -11.81 19.70 -5.45
C GLY A 355 -13.13 18.93 -5.32
N TRP A 356 -13.10 17.60 -5.42
CA TRP A 356 -14.28 16.75 -5.25
C TRP A 356 -14.65 16.62 -3.78
N ASP A 357 -15.82 17.15 -3.41
CA ASP A 357 -16.38 16.98 -2.08
C ASP A 357 -17.02 15.59 -1.93
N LEU A 358 -16.42 14.75 -1.10
CA LEU A 358 -16.84 13.40 -0.70
C LEU A 358 -17.43 13.36 0.72
N SER A 359 -17.62 14.49 1.41
CA SER A 359 -18.10 14.52 2.81
C SER A 359 -19.49 13.92 3.03
N GLY A 360 -20.29 13.79 1.98
CA GLY A 360 -21.60 13.13 1.99
C GLY A 360 -21.59 11.67 1.53
N ALA A 361 -20.42 11.12 1.17
CA ALA A 361 -20.29 9.72 0.80
C ALA A 361 -20.28 8.84 2.06
N SER A 362 -21.04 7.76 2.02
CA SER A 362 -20.96 6.68 3.03
C SER A 362 -20.86 5.33 2.35
N TRP A 363 -20.33 4.33 3.07
CA TRP A 363 -20.50 2.94 2.71
C TRP A 363 -21.96 2.54 2.95
N THR A 364 -22.57 1.88 1.98
CA THR A 364 -23.99 1.50 2.05
C THR A 364 -24.13 0.04 2.47
N ASN A 365 -25.32 -0.35 2.92
CA ASN A 365 -25.64 -1.75 3.20
C ASN A 365 -25.58 -2.66 1.96
N GLY A 366 -25.38 -2.09 0.77
CA GLY A 366 -25.15 -2.83 -0.48
C GLY A 366 -23.71 -3.28 -0.68
N GLY A 367 -22.78 -2.94 0.23
CA GLY A 367 -21.35 -3.26 0.07
C GLY A 367 -20.64 -2.33 -0.93
N GLU A 368 -21.11 -1.09 -1.05
CA GLU A 368 -20.60 -0.12 -2.02
C GLU A 368 -20.66 1.32 -1.47
N PRO A 369 -19.84 2.24 -1.99
CA PRO A 369 -20.00 3.67 -1.73
C PRO A 369 -21.33 4.19 -2.24
N THR A 370 -21.82 5.26 -1.64
CA THR A 370 -23.07 5.93 -2.04
C THR A 370 -23.08 6.23 -3.56
N PRO A 371 -24.12 5.81 -4.32
CA PRO A 371 -24.12 5.84 -5.79
C PRO A 371 -23.77 7.19 -6.44
N SER A 372 -24.18 8.32 -5.85
CA SER A 372 -23.88 9.66 -6.38
C SER A 372 -22.40 10.07 -6.34
N TYR A 373 -21.57 9.29 -5.63
CA TYR A 373 -20.14 9.51 -5.45
C TYR A 373 -19.28 8.45 -6.17
N GLN A 374 -19.87 7.36 -6.66
CA GLN A 374 -19.13 6.24 -7.26
C GLN A 374 -18.32 6.65 -8.51
N ASN A 375 -18.70 7.73 -9.20
CA ASN A 375 -17.95 8.27 -10.34
C ASN A 375 -16.69 9.07 -9.95
N ARG A 376 -16.40 9.17 -8.64
CA ARG A 376 -15.26 9.91 -8.06
C ARG A 376 -14.48 9.10 -7.03
N ILE A 377 -14.88 7.85 -6.79
CA ILE A 377 -14.21 6.91 -5.90
C ILE A 377 -13.65 5.81 -6.78
N PHE A 378 -12.39 5.44 -6.60
CA PHE A 378 -11.73 4.49 -7.49
C PHE A 378 -11.96 3.04 -7.11
N SER A 379 -11.99 2.19 -8.14
CA SER A 379 -12.30 0.77 -8.03
C SER A 379 -11.06 -0.06 -7.66
N PRO A 380 -11.11 -0.83 -6.56
CA PRO A 380 -10.09 -1.84 -6.27
C PRO A 380 -9.99 -2.91 -7.36
N ASP A 381 -11.12 -3.39 -7.89
CA ASP A 381 -11.17 -4.46 -8.91
C ASP A 381 -10.48 -4.07 -10.21
N PHE A 382 -10.59 -2.79 -10.60
CA PHE A 382 -9.83 -2.30 -11.74
C PHE A 382 -8.34 -2.59 -11.58
N ILE A 383 -7.79 -2.40 -10.38
CA ILE A 383 -6.38 -2.67 -10.11
C ILE A 383 -6.16 -4.17 -9.93
N TYR A 384 -6.88 -4.80 -9.00
CA TYR A 384 -6.60 -6.14 -8.51
C TYR A 384 -6.68 -7.20 -9.61
N HIS A 385 -7.71 -7.17 -10.46
CA HIS A 385 -7.92 -8.18 -11.52
C HIS A 385 -6.80 -8.22 -12.57
N GLN A 386 -6.03 -7.13 -12.66
CA GLN A 386 -4.93 -7.00 -13.61
C GLN A 386 -3.60 -7.49 -13.03
N ILE A 387 -3.47 -7.59 -11.70
CA ILE A 387 -2.19 -7.87 -10.99
C ILE A 387 -2.22 -9.11 -10.07
N ASN A 388 -3.37 -9.77 -9.94
CA ASN A 388 -3.60 -10.89 -9.04
C ASN A 388 -3.31 -12.28 -9.63
N ASP A 389 -2.74 -12.37 -10.84
CA ASP A 389 -2.50 -13.66 -11.52
C ASP A 389 -3.77 -14.44 -11.89
N GLY A 390 -4.91 -13.75 -12.01
CA GLY A 390 -6.19 -14.36 -12.37
C GLY A 390 -6.75 -15.30 -11.31
N LYS A 391 -6.26 -15.16 -10.08
CA LYS A 391 -6.73 -15.89 -8.89
C LYS A 391 -6.82 -14.91 -7.74
N ASP A 392 -7.68 -15.22 -6.79
CA ASP A 392 -7.75 -14.46 -5.55
C ASP A 392 -6.58 -14.85 -4.62
N GLY A 393 -5.38 -14.41 -5.00
CA GLY A 393 -4.10 -14.80 -4.40
C GLY A 393 -3.27 -13.66 -3.83
N GLY A 394 -3.83 -12.45 -3.76
CA GLY A 394 -3.12 -11.26 -3.34
C GLY A 394 -2.30 -10.58 -4.44
N SER A 395 -1.76 -9.41 -4.12
CA SER A 395 -0.95 -8.59 -5.04
C SER A 395 0.16 -7.84 -4.30
N SER A 396 1.16 -7.38 -5.06
CA SER A 396 2.31 -6.64 -4.50
C SER A 396 2.11 -5.12 -4.63
N TYR A 397 2.73 -4.34 -3.75
CA TYR A 397 2.76 -2.88 -3.87
C TYR A 397 3.41 -2.41 -5.18
N LEU A 398 4.43 -3.13 -5.66
CA LEU A 398 5.13 -2.82 -6.91
C LEU A 398 4.17 -2.92 -8.10
N ASP A 399 3.43 -4.02 -8.22
CA ASP A 399 2.50 -4.24 -9.33
C ASP A 399 1.37 -3.19 -9.32
N ALA A 400 0.81 -2.90 -8.15
CA ALA A 400 -0.21 -1.88 -7.99
C ALA A 400 0.30 -0.49 -8.43
N GLN A 401 1.53 -0.11 -8.03
CA GLN A 401 2.10 1.17 -8.44
C GLN A 401 2.44 1.21 -9.94
N LYS A 402 2.91 0.11 -10.51
CA LYS A 402 3.17 0.02 -11.96
C LYS A 402 1.89 0.21 -12.76
N LEU A 403 0.80 -0.43 -12.34
CA LEU A 403 -0.52 -0.25 -12.96
C LEU A 403 -1.01 1.20 -12.80
N LEU A 404 -1.04 1.73 -11.58
CA LEU A 404 -1.51 3.09 -11.30
C LEU A 404 -0.70 4.17 -12.04
N SER A 405 0.62 4.01 -12.14
CA SER A 405 1.49 4.97 -12.83
C SER A 405 1.46 4.84 -14.36
N LYS A 406 1.22 3.65 -14.92
CA LYS A 406 1.25 3.43 -16.38
C LYS A 406 -0.13 3.50 -17.04
N VAL A 407 -1.13 2.88 -16.41
CA VAL A 407 -2.51 2.75 -16.91
C VAL A 407 -3.42 3.77 -16.23
N GLY A 408 -3.28 3.91 -14.90
CA GLY A 408 -4.21 4.65 -14.05
C GLY A 408 -5.29 3.75 -13.47
N VAL A 409 -6.40 4.32 -13.02
CA VAL A 409 -7.50 3.57 -12.39
C VAL A 409 -8.86 4.13 -12.81
N SER A 410 -9.89 3.29 -12.96
CA SER A 410 -11.25 3.75 -13.21
C SER A 410 -12.04 3.96 -11.92
N SER A 411 -13.12 4.73 -12.03
CA SER A 411 -14.09 4.88 -10.94
C SER A 411 -14.87 3.59 -10.67
N TRP A 412 -15.41 3.50 -9.47
CA TRP A 412 -16.33 2.46 -9.02
C TRP A 412 -17.56 2.37 -9.93
N GLU A 413 -18.04 3.51 -10.45
CA GLU A 413 -19.16 3.51 -11.42
C GLU A 413 -18.84 2.70 -12.69
N LYS A 414 -17.58 2.78 -13.18
CA LYS A 414 -17.16 2.10 -14.43
C LYS A 414 -16.71 0.66 -14.21
N MET A 415 -16.25 0.32 -13.01
CA MET A 415 -15.90 -1.03 -12.60
C MET A 415 -16.33 -1.22 -11.14
N PRO A 416 -17.60 -1.57 -10.88
CA PRO A 416 -18.06 -1.86 -9.54
C PRO A 416 -17.28 -3.01 -8.92
N TYR A 417 -17.07 -2.94 -7.61
CA TYR A 417 -16.39 -3.98 -6.84
C TYR A 417 -17.31 -5.18 -6.62
N ASP A 418 -16.82 -6.39 -6.87
CA ASP A 418 -17.53 -7.63 -6.55
C ASP A 418 -16.58 -8.63 -5.88
N THR A 419 -16.75 -8.83 -4.57
CA THR A 419 -15.96 -9.78 -3.76
C THR A 419 -15.91 -11.22 -4.26
N SER A 420 -16.78 -11.59 -5.21
CA SER A 420 -16.86 -12.94 -5.80
C SER A 420 -16.21 -13.05 -7.18
N ASP A 421 -15.84 -11.95 -7.83
CA ASP A 421 -15.17 -11.91 -9.12
C ASP A 421 -13.81 -11.23 -8.99
N HIS A 422 -12.76 -11.95 -9.37
CA HIS A 422 -11.37 -11.48 -9.32
C HIS A 422 -10.70 -11.59 -10.70
N THR A 423 -11.45 -11.78 -11.79
CA THR A 423 -10.89 -12.17 -13.09
C THR A 423 -11.41 -11.38 -14.29
N SER A 424 -12.58 -10.76 -14.17
CA SER A 424 -13.16 -9.97 -15.26
C SER A 424 -12.31 -8.76 -15.57
N TRP A 425 -12.01 -8.54 -16.85
CA TRP A 425 -11.28 -7.35 -17.28
C TRP A 425 -12.20 -6.13 -17.45
N PRO A 426 -11.65 -4.91 -17.31
CA PRO A 426 -12.43 -3.69 -17.43
C PRO A 426 -13.10 -3.53 -18.79
N SER A 427 -14.26 -2.86 -18.79
CA SER A 427 -14.95 -2.43 -20.01
C SER A 427 -14.15 -1.35 -20.77
N GLU A 428 -14.42 -1.15 -22.06
CA GLU A 428 -13.78 -0.06 -22.84
C GLU A 428 -13.99 1.31 -22.18
N SER A 429 -15.15 1.53 -21.54
CA SER A 429 -15.42 2.78 -20.84
C SER A 429 -14.54 2.99 -19.60
N ALA A 430 -14.23 1.92 -18.86
CA ALA A 430 -13.29 1.95 -17.74
C ALA A 430 -11.86 2.17 -18.23
N TRP A 431 -11.45 1.47 -19.29
CA TRP A 431 -10.14 1.68 -19.93
C TRP A 431 -9.96 3.11 -20.45
N ARG A 432 -11.00 3.72 -21.01
CA ARG A 432 -10.96 5.12 -21.46
C ARG A 432 -10.91 6.12 -20.30
N GLU A 433 -11.45 5.77 -19.15
CA GLU A 433 -11.42 6.64 -17.97
C GLU A 433 -10.06 6.60 -17.25
N ALA A 434 -9.46 5.42 -17.10
CA ALA A 434 -8.24 5.20 -16.32
C ALA A 434 -7.05 6.14 -16.64
N PRO A 435 -6.73 6.46 -17.91
CA PRO A 435 -5.67 7.41 -18.26
C PRO A 435 -5.73 8.76 -17.55
N ARG A 436 -6.94 9.20 -17.13
CA ARG A 436 -7.16 10.47 -16.43
C ARG A 436 -6.59 10.47 -15.01
N TYR A 437 -6.55 9.30 -14.38
CA TYR A 437 -6.32 9.11 -12.95
C TYR A 437 -5.08 8.22 -12.76
N ARG A 438 -3.97 8.67 -13.36
CA ARG A 438 -2.66 8.05 -13.17
C ARG A 438 -2.01 8.68 -11.95
N ASN A 439 -1.39 7.86 -11.11
CA ASN A 439 -0.46 8.39 -10.11
C ASN A 439 0.84 8.84 -10.78
N GLY A 440 1.74 9.42 -9.98
CA GLY A 440 3.01 10.00 -10.40
C GLY A 440 3.97 8.96 -11.00
N MET A 441 5.28 9.22 -10.89
CA MET A 441 6.28 8.35 -11.48
C MET A 441 6.17 6.91 -10.95
N ASN A 442 6.66 5.93 -11.73
CA ASN A 442 6.75 4.53 -11.30
C ASN A 442 7.87 4.34 -10.27
N VAL A 443 7.72 4.97 -9.12
CA VAL A 443 8.67 5.06 -8.02
C VAL A 443 7.86 4.92 -6.73
N ILE A 444 8.32 4.04 -5.85
CA ILE A 444 7.82 3.93 -4.48
C ILE A 444 8.87 4.55 -3.58
N SER A 445 8.44 5.47 -2.70
CA SER A 445 9.26 5.84 -1.55
C SER A 445 8.95 4.89 -0.41
N TYR A 446 9.99 4.36 0.22
CA TYR A 446 9.94 3.31 1.21
C TYR A 446 10.62 3.74 2.51
N LEU A 447 10.07 3.34 3.66
CA LEU A 447 10.69 3.54 4.96
C LEU A 447 10.45 2.34 5.88
N THR A 448 11.49 1.94 6.61
CA THR A 448 11.37 1.10 7.81
C THR A 448 11.45 1.99 9.03
N VAL A 449 10.43 1.98 9.89
CA VAL A 449 10.39 2.85 11.06
C VAL A 449 11.28 2.30 12.17
N ARG A 450 12.38 2.99 12.52
CA ARG A 450 13.32 2.55 13.56
C ARG A 450 13.61 3.62 14.60
N THR A 451 13.40 4.88 14.26
CA THR A 451 13.83 6.04 15.02
C THR A 451 12.76 7.13 15.04
N ASP A 452 12.89 8.08 15.96
CA ASP A 452 12.01 9.26 15.99
C ASP A 452 12.12 10.10 14.71
N GLN A 453 13.29 10.07 14.05
CA GLN A 453 13.45 10.74 12.76
C GLN A 453 12.58 10.08 11.69
N ASP A 454 12.42 8.74 11.70
CA ASP A 454 11.53 8.04 10.76
C ASP A 454 10.06 8.39 11.02
N ILE A 455 9.67 8.51 12.30
CA ILE A 455 8.35 9.01 12.70
C ILE A 455 8.14 10.43 12.16
N LEU A 456 9.12 11.32 12.33
CA LEU A 456 9.07 12.69 11.79
C LEU A 456 8.97 12.71 10.26
N THR A 457 9.68 11.81 9.57
CA THR A 457 9.58 11.66 8.11
C THR A 457 8.15 11.34 7.71
N ILE A 458 7.52 10.30 8.27
CA ILE A 458 6.12 9.94 7.97
C ILE A 458 5.18 11.10 8.26
N LYS A 459 5.35 11.78 9.40
CA LYS A 459 4.54 12.97 9.75
C LYS A 459 4.69 14.09 8.72
N SER A 460 5.88 14.28 8.16
CA SER A 460 6.12 15.28 7.12
C SER A 460 5.36 14.95 5.83
N TYR A 461 5.28 13.67 5.44
CA TYR A 461 4.46 13.20 4.33
C TYR A 461 2.98 13.46 4.58
N LEU A 462 2.46 13.04 5.74
CA LEU A 462 1.07 13.27 6.12
C LEU A 462 0.73 14.78 6.17
N ALA A 463 1.62 15.62 6.70
CA ALA A 463 1.45 17.08 6.72
C ALA A 463 1.51 17.72 5.33
N ALA A 464 2.28 17.14 4.40
CA ALA A 464 2.30 17.52 2.99
C ALA A 464 1.09 17.00 2.21
N GLY A 465 0.23 16.20 2.86
CA GLY A 465 -0.98 15.65 2.25
C GLY A 465 -0.75 14.35 1.48
N TYR A 466 0.32 13.61 1.77
CA TYR A 466 0.43 12.23 1.32
C TYR A 466 -0.36 11.32 2.27
N LEU A 467 -0.88 10.22 1.73
CA LEU A 467 -1.27 9.06 2.54
C LEU A 467 -0.16 8.01 2.45
N VAL A 468 -0.04 7.18 3.49
CA VAL A 468 1.08 6.23 3.61
C VAL A 468 0.52 4.82 3.73
N SER A 469 0.77 3.98 2.73
CA SER A 469 0.42 2.55 2.80
C SER A 469 1.32 1.87 3.82
N VAL A 470 0.76 0.97 4.62
CA VAL A 470 1.47 0.30 5.71
C VAL A 470 1.23 -1.21 5.69
N SER A 471 2.31 -1.96 5.85
CA SER A 471 2.32 -3.41 5.99
C SER A 471 2.09 -3.82 7.44
N ILE A 472 1.08 -4.64 7.70
CA ILE A 472 0.66 -5.03 9.05
C ILE A 472 0.27 -6.53 9.14
N ASP A 473 0.27 -7.06 10.36
CA ASP A 473 -0.22 -8.41 10.67
C ASP A 473 -1.71 -8.38 11.02
N ALA A 474 -2.56 -8.82 10.10
CA ALA A 474 -4.00 -8.88 10.36
C ALA A 474 -4.37 -9.90 11.47
N ASN A 475 -3.50 -10.87 11.80
CA ASN A 475 -3.75 -11.77 12.93
C ASN A 475 -3.70 -11.07 14.29
N GLN A 476 -3.15 -9.85 14.35
CA GLN A 476 -3.03 -9.05 15.56
C GLN A 476 -4.27 -8.19 15.83
N TYR A 477 -5.26 -8.14 14.94
CA TYR A 477 -6.48 -7.34 15.18
C TYR A 477 -7.20 -7.78 16.45
N LYS A 478 -7.21 -9.10 16.73
CA LYS A 478 -7.72 -9.67 17.99
C LYS A 478 -7.01 -9.17 19.27
N ASN A 479 -5.85 -8.54 19.14
CA ASN A 479 -5.04 -8.02 20.25
C ASN A 479 -5.20 -6.51 20.45
N LEU A 480 -6.03 -5.83 19.64
CA LEU A 480 -6.37 -4.42 19.83
C LEU A 480 -6.86 -4.15 21.26
N THR A 481 -6.46 -3.03 21.85
CA THR A 481 -7.04 -2.57 23.13
C THR A 481 -8.51 -2.19 22.96
N GLU A 482 -9.21 -1.89 24.06
CA GLU A 482 -10.61 -1.41 24.04
C GLU A 482 -10.84 -0.13 23.20
N LYS A 483 -9.76 0.57 22.79
CA LYS A 483 -9.79 1.77 21.95
C LYS A 483 -9.10 1.58 20.59
N ASP A 484 -8.95 0.34 20.17
CA ASP A 484 -8.30 -0.06 18.92
C ASP A 484 -6.86 0.43 18.79
N VAL A 485 -6.10 0.25 19.87
CA VAL A 485 -4.68 0.62 19.90
C VAL A 485 -3.79 -0.62 19.80
N TRP A 486 -2.83 -0.54 18.88
CA TRP A 486 -1.61 -1.32 18.86
C TRP A 486 -0.46 -0.53 19.51
N ASN A 487 -0.06 -0.99 20.69
CA ASN A 487 1.09 -0.50 21.45
C ASN A 487 2.15 -1.60 21.61
N THR A 488 3.27 -1.29 22.24
CA THR A 488 4.38 -2.25 22.42
C THR A 488 4.00 -3.55 23.17
N SER A 489 2.87 -3.54 23.89
CA SER A 489 2.36 -4.72 24.60
C SER A 489 1.26 -5.49 23.87
N THR A 490 0.67 -4.91 22.82
CA THR A 490 -0.44 -5.52 22.06
C THR A 490 -0.10 -5.87 20.62
N TYR A 491 0.91 -5.23 20.04
CA TYR A 491 1.43 -5.53 18.70
C TYR A 491 2.85 -6.06 18.83
N ILE A 492 2.98 -7.37 18.99
CA ILE A 492 4.23 -8.02 19.38
C ILE A 492 4.66 -9.01 18.29
N TYR A 493 5.88 -8.84 17.77
CA TYR A 493 6.49 -9.70 16.75
C TYR A 493 5.56 -10.00 15.57
N PRO A 494 4.98 -8.97 14.92
CA PRO A 494 4.06 -9.13 13.81
C PRO A 494 4.77 -9.74 12.60
N ASP A 495 4.02 -10.52 11.83
CA ASP A 495 4.34 -10.80 10.43
C ASP A 495 3.67 -9.75 9.52
N THR A 496 3.69 -9.91 8.20
CA THR A 496 2.99 -9.00 7.29
C THR A 496 2.20 -9.75 6.24
N ASN A 497 0.87 -9.75 6.36
CA ASN A 497 -0.05 -10.36 5.39
C ASN A 497 -1.11 -9.38 4.87
N HIS A 498 -1.16 -8.15 5.39
CA HIS A 498 -2.21 -7.19 5.07
C HIS A 498 -1.67 -5.78 4.81
N ALA A 499 -2.42 -5.01 4.04
CA ALA A 499 -2.07 -3.64 3.66
C ALA A 499 -3.16 -2.67 4.11
N ASN A 500 -2.80 -1.72 4.97
CA ASN A 500 -3.67 -0.63 5.43
C ASN A 500 -3.15 0.72 4.93
N THR A 501 -3.82 1.81 5.30
CA THR A 501 -3.37 3.18 4.98
C THR A 501 -3.33 4.03 6.24
N ILE A 502 -2.18 4.63 6.54
CA ILE A 502 -2.03 5.68 7.54
C ILE A 502 -2.60 6.98 6.96
N VAL A 503 -3.55 7.57 7.68
CA VAL A 503 -4.32 8.74 7.24
C VAL A 503 -4.10 9.96 8.13
N GLY A 504 -3.35 9.80 9.22
CA GLY A 504 -3.13 10.86 10.19
C GLY A 504 -2.23 10.44 11.33
N TYR A 505 -1.99 11.39 12.23
CA TYR A 505 -1.27 11.18 13.48
C TYR A 505 -1.75 12.17 14.53
N ASP A 506 -1.57 11.83 15.80
CA ASP A 506 -1.79 12.73 16.93
C ASP A 506 -0.71 12.54 17.98
N ASP A 507 0.15 13.54 18.19
CA ASP A 507 1.24 13.53 19.16
C ASP A 507 0.78 13.49 20.61
N ASN A 508 -0.46 13.89 20.88
CA ASN A 508 -1.03 13.90 22.22
C ASN A 508 -1.86 12.64 22.52
N PHE A 509 -1.92 11.69 21.59
CA PHE A 509 -2.61 10.42 21.78
C PHE A 509 -1.94 9.62 22.90
N ASN A 510 -2.71 9.14 23.87
CA ASN A 510 -2.19 8.28 24.93
C ASN A 510 -2.50 6.81 24.62
N GLY A 511 -1.54 6.12 24.04
CA GLY A 511 -1.63 4.71 23.63
C GLY A 511 -1.42 3.69 24.74
N SER A 512 -1.19 4.11 25.98
CA SER A 512 -1.13 3.21 27.14
C SER A 512 -2.51 2.83 27.71
N LEU A 513 -3.59 3.37 27.16
CA LEU A 513 -4.96 3.30 27.70
C LEU A 513 -5.98 2.64 26.78
#